data_AF-A0AAP9LE08-F1
#
_entry.id   AF-A0AAP9LE08-F1
#
_cell.length_a   1.000
_cell.length_b   1.000
_cell.length_c   1.000
_cell.angle_alpha   90.00
_cell.angle_beta   90.00
_cell.angle_gamma   90.00
#
_symmetry.space_group_name_H-M   'P 1'
#
loop_
_entity.id
_entity.type
_entity.pdbx_description
1 polymer ?
#
loop_
_entity_poly.entity_id
_entity_poly.type
_entity_poly.pdbx_seq_one_letter_code
_entity_poly.pdbx_strand_id
1 'polypeptide(L)'
;MMDEELNPVGVLFKPEDDKCNWLPVIIYRMRTRSSIRVGEPYKPEPKPIYTGYGPQKQQPTTPRIGARRNYSSSIMLGIYQLHRRGINENVIAKDTSIPVGDIRKLLVHKTQVQRKQWQLAQQLPLPSKAVILNRLGKEV
;
A
#
# COMPACT_ATOMS: atom_id res chain seq x y z
N MET A 1 -13.73 45.86 36.33
CA MET A 1 -12.97 44.87 37.13
C MET A 1 -12.54 43.83 36.10
N MET A 2 -11.24 43.83 35.76
CA MET A 2 -10.69 42.96 34.72
C MET A 2 -10.58 41.55 35.30
N ASP A 3 -11.38 40.61 34.79
CA ASP A 3 -11.15 39.19 35.01
C ASP A 3 -9.92 38.78 34.19
N GLU A 4 -8.76 38.98 34.79
CA GLU A 4 -7.50 38.48 34.28
C GLU A 4 -7.57 36.95 34.40
N GLU A 5 -7.94 36.28 33.31
CA GLU A 5 -7.85 34.84 33.17
C GLU A 5 -6.43 34.42 33.57
N LEU A 6 -6.34 33.77 34.72
CA LEU A 6 -5.14 33.15 35.24
C LEU A 6 -4.77 32.01 34.28
N ASN A 7 -4.15 32.32 33.14
CA ASN A 7 -3.56 31.34 32.25
C ASN A 7 -2.28 30.84 32.91
N PRO A 8 -2.31 29.68 33.59
CA PRO A 8 -1.15 29.19 34.29
C PRO A 8 -0.21 28.66 33.22
N VAL A 9 0.85 29.42 32.93
CA VAL A 9 1.99 28.97 32.11
C VAL A 9 1.53 28.45 30.74
N GLY A 10 1.17 29.38 29.84
CA GLY A 10 1.12 29.20 28.39
C GLY A 10 0.57 27.87 27.90
N VAL A 11 -0.74 27.81 27.65
CA VAL A 11 -1.48 26.80 26.85
C VAL A 11 -0.58 25.65 26.37
N LEU A 12 -0.34 24.66 27.25
CA LEU A 12 0.62 23.57 26.99
C LEU A 12 0.22 22.68 25.81
N PHE A 13 -1.04 22.75 25.37
CA PHE A 13 -1.60 21.92 24.32
C PHE A 13 -2.45 22.77 23.39
N LYS A 14 -2.10 22.79 22.10
CA LYS A 14 -2.99 23.31 21.06
C LYS A 14 -4.26 22.44 21.03
N PRO A 15 -5.45 23.02 20.81
CA PRO A 15 -6.69 22.26 20.71
C PRO A 15 -6.72 21.34 19.47
N GLU A 16 -5.84 21.57 18.49
CA GLU A 16 -5.72 20.78 17.27
C GLU A 16 -4.65 19.69 17.42
N ASP A 17 -4.98 18.47 16.98
CA ASP A 17 -4.03 17.36 16.90
C ASP A 17 -2.94 17.67 15.85
N ASP A 18 -1.71 17.85 16.32
CA ASP A 18 -0.54 18.15 15.48
C ASP A 18 0.00 16.91 14.76
N LYS A 19 -0.65 15.75 14.95
CA LYS A 19 -0.30 14.46 14.34
C LYS A 19 1.15 14.09 14.59
N CYS A 20 1.71 14.51 15.72
CA CYS A 20 3.06 14.16 16.12
C CYS A 20 3.03 13.08 17.20
N ASN A 21 3.90 12.08 17.07
CA ASN A 21 4.19 11.15 18.13
C ASN A 21 5.10 11.82 19.17
N TRP A 22 4.48 12.25 20.26
CA TRP A 22 5.13 12.86 21.43
C TRP A 22 5.66 11.84 22.46
N LEU A 23 5.43 10.53 22.28
CA LEU A 23 5.86 9.51 23.24
C LEU A 23 7.35 9.58 23.60
N PRO A 24 8.30 9.73 22.64
CA PRO A 24 9.71 9.83 22.98
C PRO A 24 10.03 11.06 23.85
N VAL A 25 9.35 12.17 23.60
CA VAL A 25 9.50 13.43 24.33
C VAL A 25 9.01 13.28 25.77
N ILE A 26 7.84 12.68 25.95
CA ILE A 26 7.24 12.43 27.27
C ILE A 26 8.13 11.51 28.10
N ILE A 27 8.59 10.39 27.51
CA ILE A 27 9.48 9.43 28.18
C ILE A 27 10.81 10.09 28.57
N TYR A 28 11.37 10.91 27.68
CA TYR A 28 12.58 11.67 27.97
C TYR A 28 12.40 12.56 29.21
N ARG A 29 11.34 13.37 29.25
CA ARG A 29 11.05 14.28 30.38
C ARG A 29 10.82 13.55 31.71
N MET A 30 10.15 12.39 31.66
CA MET A 30 9.96 11.54 32.84
C MET A 30 11.29 11.03 33.40
N ARG A 31 12.24 10.68 32.51
CA ARG A 31 13.54 10.12 32.88
C ARG A 31 14.60 11.17 33.22
N THR A 32 14.45 12.42 32.77
CA THR A 32 15.44 13.49 33.03
C THR A 32 15.71 13.65 34.53
N ARG A 33 14.68 13.60 35.38
CA ARG A 33 14.83 13.73 36.84
C ARG A 33 15.66 12.58 37.44
N SER A 34 15.43 11.34 36.97
CA SER A 34 16.22 10.19 37.40
C SER A 34 17.66 10.25 36.89
N SER A 35 17.88 10.65 35.64
CA SER A 35 19.21 10.76 35.04
C SER A 35 20.09 11.80 35.77
N ILE A 36 19.51 12.93 36.17
CA ILE A 36 20.20 13.95 37.00
C ILE A 36 20.67 13.33 38.33
N ARG A 37 19.82 12.55 38.99
CA ARG A 37 20.13 11.93 40.28
C ARG A 37 21.25 10.89 40.18
N VAL A 38 21.32 10.15 39.08
CA VAL A 38 22.31 9.09 38.85
C VAL A 38 23.62 9.66 38.27
N GLY A 39 23.65 10.94 37.90
CA GLY A 39 24.81 11.57 37.29
C GLY A 39 25.04 11.13 35.84
N GLU A 40 23.99 10.70 35.15
CA GLU A 40 24.10 10.39 33.72
C GLU A 40 24.42 11.66 32.91
N PRO A 41 25.27 11.56 31.87
CA PRO A 41 25.52 12.68 30.97
C PRO A 41 24.23 13.19 30.33
N TYR A 42 24.16 14.52 30.14
CA TYR A 42 23.04 15.16 29.46
C TYR A 42 22.86 14.58 28.05
N LYS A 43 21.61 14.21 27.73
CA LYS A 43 21.18 13.79 26.39
C LYS A 43 20.20 14.84 25.89
N PRO A 44 20.25 15.28 24.63
CA PRO A 44 19.29 16.24 24.11
C PRO A 44 17.88 15.66 24.07
N GLU A 45 16.87 16.50 24.29
CA GLU A 45 15.46 16.13 24.15
C GLU A 45 15.18 15.68 22.71
N PRO A 46 14.55 14.49 22.51
CA PRO A 46 14.21 14.03 21.19
C PRO A 46 13.14 14.95 20.58
N LYS A 47 13.23 15.21 19.27
CA LYS A 47 12.17 15.92 18.55
C LYS A 47 10.95 15.02 18.39
N PRO A 48 9.72 15.55 18.49
CA PRO A 48 8.51 14.79 18.22
C PRO A 48 8.48 14.33 16.75
N ILE A 49 8.00 13.11 16.50
CA ILE A 49 8.00 12.51 15.17
C ILE A 49 6.65 12.76 14.52
N TYR A 50 6.58 13.53 13.44
CA TYR A 50 5.34 13.72 12.70
C TYR A 50 4.85 12.40 12.08
N THR A 51 3.70 11.90 12.54
CA THR A 51 3.03 10.67 12.07
C THR A 51 1.85 10.97 11.15
N GLY A 52 1.61 12.23 10.80
CA GLY A 52 0.45 12.66 10.00
C GLY A 52 0.35 12.07 8.59
N TYR A 53 1.40 11.39 8.12
CA TYR A 53 1.29 10.39 7.07
C TYR A 53 1.30 9.01 7.72
N GLY A 54 0.12 8.43 7.96
CA GLY A 54 0.02 6.99 8.20
C GLY A 54 0.74 6.23 7.07
N PRO A 55 1.19 4.98 7.29
CA PRO A 55 1.91 4.22 6.27
C PRO A 55 1.12 4.37 4.98
N GLN A 56 1.72 5.04 3.98
CA GLN A 56 1.08 5.25 2.69
C GLN A 56 0.65 3.85 2.27
N LYS A 57 -0.67 3.57 2.26
CA LYS A 57 -1.20 2.36 1.66
C LYS A 57 -0.61 2.39 0.28
N GLN A 58 0.40 1.55 0.03
CA GLN A 58 1.05 1.49 -1.27
C GLN A 58 -0.10 1.38 -2.25
N GLN A 59 -0.26 2.41 -3.08
CA GLN A 59 -1.36 2.40 -4.03
C GLN A 59 -1.23 1.09 -4.79
N PRO A 60 -2.32 0.33 -4.98
CA PRO A 60 -2.23 -0.96 -5.64
C PRO A 60 -1.53 -0.73 -6.96
N THR A 61 -0.32 -1.28 -7.10
CA THR A 61 0.50 -1.06 -8.28
C THR A 61 -0.28 -1.61 -9.45
N THR A 62 -0.86 -0.73 -10.26
CA THR A 62 -1.56 -1.14 -11.48
C THR A 62 -0.48 -1.61 -12.46
N PRO A 63 -0.42 -2.91 -12.80
CA PRO A 63 0.60 -3.42 -13.71
C PRO A 63 0.43 -2.75 -15.08
N ARG A 64 1.43 -1.97 -15.52
CA ARG A 64 1.45 -1.37 -16.86
C ARG A 64 2.12 -2.30 -17.86
N ILE A 65 1.45 -3.41 -18.20
CA ILE A 65 2.02 -4.43 -19.10
C ILE A 65 2.09 -3.91 -20.54
N GLY A 66 1.04 -3.21 -20.99
CA GLY A 66 0.93 -2.65 -22.33
C GLY A 66 0.65 -3.70 -23.43
N ALA A 67 0.68 -3.22 -24.68
CA ALA A 67 0.62 -4.08 -25.85
C ALA A 67 1.97 -4.79 -26.05
N ARG A 68 1.96 -6.12 -26.22
CA ARG A 68 3.15 -6.93 -26.50
C ARG A 68 2.90 -7.84 -27.69
N ARG A 69 3.95 -8.16 -28.45
CA ARG A 69 3.85 -9.13 -29.56
C ARG A 69 3.41 -10.51 -29.07
N ASN A 70 3.95 -10.93 -27.92
CA ASN A 70 3.58 -12.15 -27.21
C ASN A 70 3.49 -11.86 -25.71
N TYR A 71 2.48 -12.42 -25.06
CA TYR A 71 2.36 -12.42 -23.60
C TYR A 71 3.06 -13.66 -23.02
N SER A 72 3.66 -13.51 -21.84
CA SER A 72 4.24 -14.66 -21.11
C SER A 72 3.14 -15.59 -20.60
N SER A 73 3.49 -16.85 -20.32
CA SER A 73 2.58 -17.83 -19.72
C SER A 73 1.95 -17.35 -18.41
N SER A 74 2.72 -16.59 -17.64
CA SER A 74 2.34 -16.09 -16.33
C SER A 74 1.39 -14.88 -16.43
N ILE A 75 1.58 -13.99 -17.41
CA ILE A 75 0.58 -12.95 -17.76
C ILE A 75 -0.73 -13.59 -18.22
N MET A 76 -0.66 -14.60 -19.10
CA MET A 76 -1.86 -15.32 -19.56
C MET A 76 -2.61 -15.95 -18.38
N LEU A 77 -1.89 -16.60 -17.47
CA LEU A 77 -2.47 -17.19 -16.26
C LEU A 77 -3.18 -16.14 -15.40
N GLY A 78 -2.57 -14.99 -15.18
CA GLY A 78 -3.19 -13.90 -14.41
C GLY A 78 -4.47 -13.37 -15.06
N ILE A 79 -4.46 -13.17 -16.39
CA ILE A 79 -5.66 -12.75 -17.14
C ILE A 79 -6.77 -13.79 -17.03
N TYR A 80 -6.44 -15.08 -17.15
CA TYR A 80 -7.43 -16.15 -17.02
C TYR A 80 -8.01 -16.27 -15.61
N GLN A 81 -7.20 -16.04 -14.57
CA GLN A 81 -7.69 -15.99 -13.19
C GLN A 81 -8.64 -14.80 -12.97
N LEU A 82 -8.36 -13.64 -13.58
CA LEU A 82 -9.26 -12.47 -13.54
C LEU A 82 -10.57 -12.74 -14.28
N HIS A 83 -10.50 -13.36 -15.46
CA HIS A 83 -11.67 -13.72 -16.26
C HIS A 83 -12.54 -14.77 -15.55
N ARG A 84 -11.94 -15.82 -14.97
CA ARG A 84 -12.63 -16.85 -14.18
C ARG A 84 -13.39 -16.26 -12.98
N ARG A 85 -12.92 -15.12 -12.45
CA ARG A 85 -13.59 -14.38 -11.37
C ARG A 85 -14.80 -13.57 -11.85
N GLY A 86 -15.11 -13.56 -13.14
CA GLY A 86 -16.21 -12.80 -13.72
C GLY A 86 -15.91 -11.32 -13.93
N ILE A 87 -14.63 -10.92 -13.93
CA ILE A 87 -14.25 -9.53 -14.22
C ILE A 87 -14.37 -9.30 -15.73
N ASN A 88 -15.07 -8.25 -16.12
CA ASN A 88 -15.26 -7.87 -17.52
C ASN A 88 -13.91 -7.57 -18.20
N GLU A 89 -13.76 -7.98 -19.45
CA GLU A 89 -12.60 -7.71 -20.32
C GLU A 89 -12.18 -6.25 -20.30
N ASN A 90 -13.14 -5.31 -20.34
CA ASN A 90 -12.86 -3.87 -20.30
C ASN A 90 -12.21 -3.43 -18.98
N VAL A 91 -12.60 -4.07 -17.88
CA VAL A 91 -12.03 -3.81 -16.55
C VAL A 91 -10.64 -4.43 -16.45
N ILE A 92 -10.45 -5.64 -16.98
CA ILE A 92 -9.13 -6.29 -17.07
C ILE A 92 -8.17 -5.43 -17.91
N ALA A 93 -8.63 -4.90 -19.04
CA ALA A 93 -7.84 -4.01 -19.89
C ALA A 93 -7.40 -2.75 -19.15
N LYS A 94 -8.31 -2.13 -18.40
CA LYS A 94 -8.02 -0.94 -17.59
C LYS A 94 -7.03 -1.24 -16.47
N ASP A 95 -7.15 -2.39 -15.81
CA ASP A 95 -6.29 -2.76 -14.68
C ASP A 95 -4.89 -3.23 -15.10
N THR A 96 -4.74 -3.78 -16.30
CA THR A 96 -3.47 -4.36 -16.82
C THR A 96 -2.81 -3.53 -17.92
N SER A 97 -3.49 -2.48 -18.39
CA SER A 97 -3.13 -1.68 -19.57
C SER A 97 -2.94 -2.50 -20.86
N ILE A 98 -3.56 -3.68 -20.95
CA ILE A 98 -3.56 -4.52 -22.15
C ILE A 98 -4.74 -4.10 -23.05
N PRO A 99 -4.55 -3.98 -24.38
CA PRO A 99 -5.65 -3.69 -25.29
C PRO A 99 -6.77 -4.74 -25.20
N VAL A 100 -8.03 -4.30 -25.18
CA VAL A 100 -9.21 -5.19 -25.09
C VAL A 100 -9.21 -6.23 -26.21
N GLY A 101 -8.80 -5.84 -27.42
CA GLY A 101 -8.71 -6.74 -28.56
C GLY A 101 -7.75 -7.92 -28.34
N ASP A 102 -6.66 -7.69 -27.61
CA ASP A 102 -5.68 -8.75 -27.31
C ASP A 102 -6.16 -9.65 -26.17
N ILE A 103 -6.88 -9.10 -25.18
CA ILE A 103 -7.56 -9.91 -24.16
C ILE A 103 -8.57 -10.85 -24.80
N ARG A 104 -9.41 -10.35 -25.72
CA ARG A 104 -10.36 -11.19 -26.48
C ARG A 104 -9.66 -12.32 -27.22
N LYS A 105 -8.54 -12.02 -27.90
CA LYS A 105 -7.75 -13.06 -28.59
C LYS A 105 -7.19 -14.11 -27.62
N LEU A 106 -6.77 -13.71 -26.42
CA LEU A 106 -6.29 -14.64 -25.39
C LEU A 106 -7.42 -15.54 -24.87
N LEU A 107 -8.61 -14.98 -24.67
CA LEU A 107 -9.80 -15.71 -24.19
C LEU A 107 -10.36 -16.73 -25.19
N VAL A 108 -10.03 -16.62 -26.48
CA VAL A 108 -10.38 -17.62 -27.49
C VAL A 108 -9.56 -18.92 -27.33
N HIS A 109 -8.41 -18.86 -26.65
CA HIS A 109 -7.53 -20.02 -26.40
C HIS A 109 -7.14 -20.80 -27.68
N LYS A 110 -6.79 -20.07 -28.75
CA LYS A 110 -6.47 -20.64 -30.06
C LYS A 110 -5.22 -21.54 -29.99
N THR A 111 -4.21 -21.15 -29.22
CA THR A 111 -2.92 -21.88 -29.17
C THR A 111 -2.87 -22.92 -28.05
N GLN A 112 -2.04 -23.96 -28.21
CA GLN A 112 -1.86 -25.01 -27.20
C GLN A 112 -1.37 -24.46 -25.86
N VAL A 113 -0.48 -23.45 -25.90
CA VAL A 113 0.03 -22.77 -24.69
C VAL A 113 -1.11 -22.07 -23.94
N GLN A 114 -1.99 -21.38 -24.65
CA GLN A 114 -3.16 -20.71 -24.05
C GLN A 114 -4.10 -21.72 -23.39
N ARG A 115 -4.39 -22.85 -24.05
CA ARG A 115 -5.24 -23.92 -23.48
C ARG A 115 -4.63 -24.52 -22.22
N LYS A 116 -3.32 -24.77 -22.22
CA LYS A 116 -2.59 -25.29 -21.05
C LYS A 116 -2.69 -24.32 -19.87
N GLN A 117 -2.49 -23.03 -20.11
CA GLN A 117 -2.61 -22.02 -19.05
C GLN A 117 -4.05 -21.81 -18.58
N TRP A 118 -5.03 -21.95 -19.46
CA TRP A 118 -6.44 -21.95 -19.08
C TRP A 118 -6.78 -23.11 -18.16
N GLN A 119 -6.35 -24.34 -18.50
CA GLN A 119 -6.54 -25.51 -17.65
C GLN A 119 -5.86 -25.32 -16.28
N LEU A 120 -4.64 -24.79 -16.27
CA LEU A 120 -3.91 -24.47 -15.05
C LEU A 120 -4.66 -23.42 -14.20
N ALA A 121 -5.23 -22.40 -14.84
CA ALA A 121 -6.06 -21.39 -14.18
C ALA A 121 -7.32 -21.98 -13.53
N GLN A 122 -7.87 -23.08 -14.06
CA GLN A 122 -9.03 -23.79 -13.51
C GLN A 122 -8.68 -24.69 -12.33
N GLN A 123 -7.51 -25.34 -12.39
CA GLN A 123 -7.03 -26.23 -11.33
C GLN A 123 -6.57 -25.49 -10.07
N LEU A 124 -5.97 -24.31 -10.24
CA LEU A 124 -5.46 -23.54 -9.11
C LEU A 124 -6.58 -22.88 -8.28
N PRO A 125 -6.38 -22.72 -6.96
CA PRO A 125 -7.27 -21.91 -6.13
C PRO A 125 -7.24 -20.45 -6.59
N LEU A 126 -8.41 -19.79 -6.65
CA LEU A 126 -8.50 -18.40 -7.08
C LEU A 126 -7.89 -17.45 -6.04
N PRO A 127 -6.80 -16.73 -6.36
CA PRO A 127 -6.26 -15.70 -5.49
C PRO A 127 -7.16 -14.45 -5.45
N SER A 128 -6.92 -13.55 -4.49
CA SER A 128 -7.58 -12.24 -4.46
C SER A 128 -7.15 -11.39 -5.69
N LYS A 129 -8.01 -10.46 -6.12
CA LYS A 129 -7.76 -9.59 -7.30
C LYS A 129 -6.45 -8.81 -7.09
N ALA A 130 -6.25 -8.27 -5.89
CA ALA A 130 -5.04 -7.56 -5.52
C ALA A 130 -3.79 -8.43 -5.61
N VAL A 131 -3.87 -9.70 -5.21
CA VAL A 131 -2.73 -10.65 -5.31
C VAL A 131 -2.41 -10.95 -6.77
N ILE A 132 -3.42 -11.12 -7.63
CA ILE A 132 -3.20 -11.35 -9.07
C ILE A 132 -2.53 -10.13 -9.71
N LEU A 133 -3.04 -8.92 -9.45
CA LEU A 133 -2.46 -7.68 -9.98
C LEU A 133 -1.04 -7.44 -9.47
N ASN A 134 -0.76 -7.73 -8.19
CA ASN A 134 0.59 -7.63 -7.64
C ASN A 134 1.57 -8.63 -8.30
N ARG A 135 1.12 -9.84 -8.63
CA ARG A 135 1.94 -10.82 -9.38
C ARG A 135 2.24 -10.30 -10.78
N LEU A 136 1.21 -9.83 -11.48
CA LEU A 136 1.36 -9.21 -12.80
C LEU A 136 2.29 -8.00 -12.78
N GLY A 137 2.28 -7.20 -11.70
CA GLY A 137 3.16 -6.04 -11.54
C GLY A 137 4.65 -6.39 -11.39
N LYS A 138 4.98 -7.61 -10.96
CA LYS A 138 6.37 -8.10 -10.89
C LYS A 138 6.91 -8.59 -12.23
N GLU A 139 6.03 -8.78 -13.22
CA GLU A 139 6.39 -9.30 -14.55
C GLU A 139 6.49 -8.22 -15.63
N VAL A 140 6.24 -6.96 -15.26
CA VAL A 140 6.35 -5.80 -16.15
C VAL A 140 7.81 -5.55 -16.50
#